data_AF-A0A0C2IS38-F1
#
_entry.id   AF-A0A0C2IS38-F1
#
_cell.length_a   1.000
_cell.length_b   1.000
_cell.length_c   1.000
_cell.angle_alpha   90.00
_cell.angle_beta   90.00
_cell.angle_gamma   90.00
#
_symmetry.space_group_name_H-M   'P 1'
#
loop_
_entity.id
_entity.type
_entity.pdbx_description
1 polymer ?
#
loop_
_entity_poly.entity_id
_entity_poly.type
_entity_poly.pdbx_seq_one_letter_code
_entity_poly.pdbx_strand_id
1 'polypeptide(L)'
;MSERKAVNKYYPPEWRPEMGSINYYRKSLKFRERPKDQEERDPVFVIRFEMPFNIWCNGCNQHVGMGVRYNAQKKSIGKYFTTPMYKFRMKCHLCDNHFEIRTDPQNNDYVILSGARRKEERWDPKDSGAIELTG
;
A
#
# COMPACT_ATOMS: atom_id res chain seq x y z
N MET A 1 -22.88 -17.95 -12.42
CA MET A 1 -21.88 -17.52 -11.42
C MET A 1 -21.34 -18.77 -10.75
N SER A 2 -20.03 -19.03 -10.85
CA SER A 2 -19.41 -20.15 -10.12
C SER A 2 -19.54 -19.91 -8.61
N GLU A 3 -19.67 -20.98 -7.83
CA GLU A 3 -19.76 -20.90 -6.38
C GLU A 3 -18.45 -20.37 -5.76
N ARG A 4 -18.56 -19.52 -4.73
CA ARG A 4 -17.40 -18.94 -4.02
C ARG A 4 -16.48 -20.00 -3.42
N LYS A 5 -17.05 -21.12 -2.99
CA LYS A 5 -16.35 -22.27 -2.39
C LYS A 5 -16.58 -23.53 -3.24
N ALA A 6 -16.30 -23.45 -4.53
CA ALA A 6 -16.39 -24.61 -5.40
C ALA A 6 -15.48 -25.75 -4.87
N VAL A 7 -16.11 -26.88 -4.53
CA VAL A 7 -15.44 -28.09 -4.02
C VAL A 7 -14.58 -28.72 -5.11
N ASN A 8 -15.12 -28.78 -6.34
CA ASN A 8 -14.47 -29.37 -7.49
C ASN A 8 -14.06 -28.28 -8.49
N LYS A 9 -12.86 -28.42 -9.05
CA LYS A 9 -12.34 -27.58 -10.14
C LYS A 9 -12.04 -28.49 -11.32
N TYR A 10 -12.35 -28.04 -12.53
CA TYR A 10 -11.98 -28.78 -13.73
C TYR A 10 -10.46 -28.79 -13.92
N TYR A 11 -9.89 -29.99 -13.92
CA TYR A 11 -8.51 -30.25 -14.30
C TYR A 11 -8.49 -30.93 -15.67
N PRO A 12 -7.66 -30.48 -16.62
CA PRO A 12 -7.52 -31.14 -17.93
C PRO A 12 -7.11 -32.61 -17.76
N PRO A 13 -7.61 -33.55 -18.59
CA PRO A 13 -7.30 -34.98 -18.47
C PRO A 13 -5.81 -35.31 -18.58
N GLU A 14 -5.08 -34.48 -19.33
CA GLU A 14 -3.63 -34.59 -19.53
C GLU A 14 -2.84 -34.07 -18.31
N TRP A 15 -3.42 -33.22 -17.45
CA TRP A 15 -2.71 -32.67 -16.31
C TRP A 15 -2.66 -33.67 -15.16
N ARG A 16 -1.46 -33.92 -14.66
CA ARG A 16 -1.22 -34.70 -13.43
C ARG A 16 -0.61 -33.80 -12.35
N PRO A 17 -0.88 -34.03 -11.05
CA PRO A 17 -0.32 -33.25 -9.96
C PRO A 17 1.23 -33.18 -9.96
N GLU A 18 1.88 -34.22 -10.48
CA GLU A 18 3.34 -34.32 -10.64
C GLU A 18 3.91 -33.28 -11.62
N MET A 19 3.11 -32.79 -12.58
CA MET A 19 3.52 -31.78 -13.56
C MET A 19 3.55 -30.34 -12.98
N GLY A 20 3.33 -30.21 -11.67
CA GLY A 20 3.30 -28.94 -10.96
C GLY A 20 1.94 -28.25 -11.00
N SER A 21 1.92 -26.95 -10.64
CA SER A 21 0.65 -26.22 -10.49
C SER A 21 -0.14 -26.14 -11.80
N ILE A 22 -1.49 -26.17 -11.71
CA ILE A 22 -2.36 -26.02 -12.87
C ILE A 22 -2.07 -24.75 -13.69
N ASN A 23 -1.61 -23.68 -13.01
CA ASN A 23 -1.25 -22.43 -13.67
C ASN A 23 -0.01 -22.59 -14.56
N TYR A 24 0.96 -23.40 -14.12
CA TYR A 24 2.15 -23.73 -14.91
C TYR A 24 1.77 -24.54 -16.14
N TYR A 25 0.93 -25.56 -15.97
CA TYR A 25 0.42 -26.40 -17.06
C TYR A 25 -0.33 -25.60 -18.12
N ARG A 26 -1.26 -24.73 -17.68
CA ARG A 26 -2.04 -23.86 -18.59
C ARG A 26 -1.21 -22.73 -19.19
N LYS A 27 0.08 -22.62 -18.85
CA LYS A 27 0.93 -21.45 -19.13
C LYS A 27 0.26 -20.13 -18.75
N SER A 28 -0.71 -20.18 -17.82
CA SER A 28 -1.38 -19.01 -17.30
C SER A 28 -0.41 -18.39 -16.30
N LEU A 29 0.21 -17.28 -16.69
CA LEU A 29 1.12 -16.57 -15.81
C LEU A 29 0.41 -16.27 -14.48
N LYS A 30 1.12 -16.45 -13.36
CA LYS A 30 0.60 -16.09 -12.03
C LYS A 30 0.18 -14.61 -11.94
N PHE A 31 0.71 -13.78 -12.84
CA PHE A 31 0.34 -12.39 -13.03
C PHE A 31 -0.48 -12.24 -14.30
N ARG A 32 -1.70 -11.71 -14.13
CA ARG A 32 -2.64 -11.42 -15.22
C ARG A 32 -2.11 -10.35 -16.19
N GLU A 33 -1.17 -9.54 -15.72
CA GLU A 33 -0.56 -8.42 -16.44
C GLU A 33 0.92 -8.36 -16.05
N ARG A 34 1.84 -8.68 -16.97
CA ARG A 34 3.16 -8.06 -16.91
C ARG A 34 2.97 -6.64 -17.44
N PRO A 35 3.34 -5.56 -16.73
CA PRO A 35 3.58 -4.30 -17.41
C PRO A 35 4.64 -4.56 -18.49
N LYS A 36 4.43 -4.03 -19.69
CA LYS A 36 5.31 -4.22 -20.85
C LYS A 36 6.74 -3.71 -20.61
N ASP A 37 6.93 -2.93 -19.55
CA ASP A 37 8.19 -2.29 -19.20
C ASP A 37 8.95 -3.16 -18.19
N GLN A 38 9.50 -4.25 -18.70
CA GLN A 38 10.16 -5.30 -17.94
C GLN A 38 11.67 -5.00 -17.77
N GLU A 39 12.03 -4.16 -16.80
CA GLU A 39 13.41 -4.12 -16.24
C GLU A 39 13.46 -4.25 -14.70
N GLU A 40 12.41 -3.87 -13.98
CA GLU A 40 12.41 -4.02 -12.52
C GLU A 40 12.01 -5.45 -12.11
N ARG A 41 12.96 -6.15 -11.48
CA ARG A 41 12.83 -7.53 -10.98
C ARG A 41 11.79 -7.72 -9.88
N ASP A 42 11.24 -6.63 -9.34
CA ASP A 42 10.30 -6.66 -8.23
C ASP A 42 8.85 -6.45 -8.70
N PRO A 43 7.94 -7.41 -8.45
CA PRO A 43 6.54 -7.29 -8.83
C PRO A 43 5.88 -6.14 -8.08
N VAL A 44 5.33 -5.18 -8.83
CA VAL A 44 4.48 -4.11 -8.28
C VAL A 44 3.09 -4.68 -8.03
N PHE A 45 2.71 -4.78 -6.75
CA PHE A 45 1.37 -5.23 -6.36
C PHE A 45 0.47 -4.05 -6.06
N VAL A 46 -0.77 -4.07 -6.54
CA VAL A 46 -1.78 -3.10 -6.15
C VAL A 46 -2.52 -3.61 -4.92
N ILE A 47 -2.51 -2.83 -3.83
CA ILE A 47 -3.20 -3.14 -2.58
C ILE A 47 -4.16 -2.01 -2.19
N ARG A 48 -5.16 -2.33 -1.36
CA ARG A 48 -5.99 -1.34 -0.67
C ARG A 48 -5.24 -0.87 0.58
N PHE A 49 -4.79 0.37 0.58
CA PHE A 49 -4.04 0.98 1.69
C PHE A 49 -4.87 2.06 2.36
N GLU A 50 -4.93 2.07 3.69
CA GLU A 50 -5.61 3.09 4.48
C GLU A 50 -4.59 4.10 5.01
N MET A 51 -4.88 5.41 4.90
CA MET A 51 -3.97 6.45 5.39
C MET A 51 -3.77 6.36 6.91
N PRO A 52 -2.52 6.21 7.40
CA PRO A 52 -2.25 6.07 8.84
C PRO A 52 -2.34 7.38 9.61
N PHE A 53 -2.21 8.53 8.94
CA PHE A 53 -2.28 9.86 9.54
C PHE A 53 -2.81 10.90 8.54
N ASN A 54 -3.17 12.06 9.07
CA ASN A 54 -3.61 13.21 8.28
C ASN A 54 -2.46 13.78 7.44
N ILE A 55 -2.69 14.03 6.16
CA ILE A 55 -1.70 14.60 5.24
C ILE A 55 -2.25 15.79 4.45
N TRP A 56 -1.35 16.69 4.06
CA TRP A 56 -1.58 17.74 3.09
C TRP A 56 -0.94 17.34 1.77
N CYS A 57 -1.72 17.33 0.68
CA CYS A 57 -1.16 17.04 -0.64
C CYS A 57 -0.42 18.26 -1.19
N ASN A 58 0.82 18.11 -1.65
CA ASN A 58 1.59 19.24 -2.20
C ASN A 58 1.08 19.70 -3.58
N GLY A 59 0.22 18.93 -4.24
CA GLY A 59 -0.31 19.25 -5.57
C GLY A 59 -1.53 20.17 -5.51
N CYS A 60 -2.56 19.76 -4.77
CA CYS A 60 -3.81 20.52 -4.62
C CYS A 60 -3.93 21.27 -3.28
N ASN A 61 -2.97 21.13 -2.37
CA ASN A 61 -2.99 21.70 -1.00
C ASN A 61 -4.24 21.33 -0.18
N GLN A 62 -4.96 20.29 -0.58
CA GLN A 62 -6.12 19.79 0.14
C GLN A 62 -5.71 18.75 1.18
N HIS A 63 -6.51 18.68 2.24
CA HIS A 63 -6.35 17.76 3.34
C HIS A 63 -6.87 16.36 2.97
N VAL A 64 -6.09 15.33 3.27
CA VAL A 64 -6.51 13.94 3.24
C VAL A 64 -6.55 13.44 4.67
N GLY A 65 -7.74 13.02 5.10
CA GLY A 65 -7.95 12.48 6.43
C GLY A 65 -7.31 11.11 6.64
N MET A 66 -7.00 10.81 7.89
CA MET A 66 -6.69 9.46 8.36
C MET A 66 -7.84 8.49 8.00
N GLY A 67 -7.49 7.27 7.60
CA GLY A 67 -8.46 6.23 7.21
C GLY A 67 -8.95 6.29 5.76
N VAL A 68 -8.59 7.32 4.98
CA VAL A 68 -8.93 7.35 3.54
C VAL A 68 -8.25 6.20 2.81
N ARG A 69 -9.02 5.47 1.99
CA ARG A 69 -8.59 4.26 1.29
C ARG A 69 -8.08 4.56 -0.12
N TYR A 70 -6.88 4.09 -0.45
CA TYR A 70 -6.27 4.22 -1.76
C TYR A 70 -5.93 2.87 -2.39
N ASN A 71 -5.91 2.83 -3.72
CA ASN A 71 -5.23 1.77 -4.46
C ASN A 71 -3.75 2.15 -4.54
N ALA A 72 -2.91 1.48 -3.75
CA ALA A 72 -1.50 1.77 -3.65
C ALA A 72 -0.67 0.72 -4.36
N GLN A 73 0.34 1.16 -5.10
CA GLN A 73 1.38 0.33 -5.67
C GLN A 73 2.43 0.04 -4.58
N LYS A 74 2.49 -1.22 -4.14
CA LYS A 74 3.44 -1.74 -3.17
C LYS A 74 4.70 -2.22 -3.88
N LYS A 75 5.86 -1.72 -3.44
CA LYS A 75 7.20 -2.16 -3.89
C LYS A 75 8.09 -2.45 -2.67
N SER A 76 8.89 -3.49 -2.71
CA SER A 76 9.93 -3.75 -1.70
C SER A 76 11.16 -2.88 -1.98
N ILE A 77 11.63 -2.11 -1.01
CA ILE A 77 12.83 -1.26 -1.16
C ILE A 77 14.07 -1.92 -0.55
N GLY A 78 13.89 -2.71 0.51
CA GLY A 78 14.99 -3.29 1.27
C GLY A 78 14.49 -3.94 2.56
N LYS A 79 15.38 -4.10 3.53
CA LYS A 79 15.08 -4.66 4.85
C LYS A 79 15.77 -3.87 5.95
N TYR A 80 15.09 -3.69 7.07
CA TYR A 80 15.66 -3.23 8.34
C TYR A 80 15.95 -4.47 9.20
N PHE A 81 17.22 -4.86 9.30
CA PHE A 81 17.64 -6.16 9.82
C PHE A 81 16.91 -7.33 9.13
N THR A 82 15.97 -7.97 9.81
CA THR A 82 15.15 -9.08 9.28
C THR A 82 13.80 -8.61 8.71
N THR A 83 13.34 -7.41 9.05
CA THR A 83 12.01 -6.89 8.69
C THR A 83 12.03 -6.22 7.31
N PRO A 84 11.18 -6.63 6.35
CA PRO A 84 11.13 -6.00 5.03
C PRO A 84 10.51 -4.59 5.08
N MET A 85 11.13 -3.66 4.35
CA MET A 85 10.63 -2.31 4.16
C MET A 85 9.89 -2.17 2.82
N TYR A 86 8.73 -1.52 2.86
CA TYR A 86 7.87 -1.33 1.69
C TYR A 86 7.71 0.15 1.35
N LYS A 87 7.69 0.43 0.04
CA LYS A 87 7.22 1.68 -0.57
C LYS A 87 5.78 1.52 -1.01
N PHE A 88 4.99 2.54 -0.79
CA PHE A 88 3.64 2.67 -1.32
C PHE A 88 3.57 3.94 -2.14
N ARG A 89 3.31 3.79 -3.45
CA ARG A 89 3.02 4.91 -4.35
C ARG A 89 1.52 4.93 -4.63
N MET A 90 0.91 6.10 -4.50
CA MET A 90 -0.52 6.26 -4.77
C MET A 90 -0.87 7.65 -5.29
N LYS A 91 -1.99 7.73 -6.00
CA LYS A 91 -2.51 8.96 -6.60
C LYS A 91 -3.42 9.67 -5.60
N CYS A 92 -3.34 10.99 -5.54
CA CYS A 92 -4.33 11.79 -4.83
C CYS A 92 -5.72 11.59 -5.43
N HIS A 93 -6.77 11.65 -4.60
CA HIS A 93 -8.14 11.54 -5.06
C HIS A 93 -8.67 12.83 -5.71
N LEU A 94 -8.01 13.96 -5.46
CA LEU A 94 -8.42 15.30 -5.91
C LEU A 94 -7.57 15.82 -7.08
N CYS A 95 -6.37 15.26 -7.30
CA CYS A 95 -5.46 15.73 -8.34
C CYS A 95 -4.63 14.59 -8.94
N ASP A 96 -3.89 14.89 -10.02
CA ASP A 96 -3.02 13.93 -10.69
C ASP A 96 -1.65 13.73 -10.00
N ASN A 97 -1.43 14.43 -8.88
CA ASN A 97 -0.21 14.27 -8.11
C ASN A 97 -0.15 12.89 -7.44
N HIS A 98 1.06 12.33 -7.41
CA HIS A 98 1.34 11.08 -6.71
C HIS A 98 2.18 11.37 -5.48
N PHE A 99 1.89 10.66 -4.40
CA PHE A 99 2.69 10.71 -3.19
C PHE A 99 3.21 9.33 -2.84
N GLU A 100 4.35 9.32 -2.17
CA GLU A 100 5.09 8.12 -1.83
C GLU A 100 5.34 8.06 -0.34
N ILE A 101 5.02 6.91 0.26
CA ILE A 101 5.17 6.65 1.68
C ILE A 101 6.00 5.38 1.84
N ARG A 102 6.86 5.31 2.84
CA ARG A 102 7.59 4.10 3.22
C ARG A 102 7.29 3.68 4.65
N THR A 103 7.38 2.38 4.92
CA THR A 103 7.41 1.85 6.29
C THR A 103 8.74 2.20 6.96
N ASP A 104 8.71 2.61 8.23
CA ASP A 104 9.88 2.75 9.10
C ASP A 104 9.76 1.80 10.30
N PRO A 105 10.39 0.61 10.23
CA PRO A 105 10.35 -0.37 11.32
C PRO A 105 11.06 0.08 12.60
N GLN A 106 11.92 1.10 12.55
CA GLN A 106 12.64 1.57 13.74
C GLN A 106 11.70 2.34 14.69
N ASN A 107 10.80 3.15 14.12
CA ASN A 107 9.88 4.00 14.86
C ASN A 107 8.44 3.47 14.86
N ASN A 108 8.19 2.29 14.30
CA ASN A 108 6.85 1.73 14.09
C ASN A 108 5.89 2.69 13.37
N ASP A 109 6.42 3.52 12.46
CA ASP A 109 5.65 4.57 11.79
C ASP A 109 5.85 4.51 10.27
N TYR A 110 5.16 5.38 9.56
CA TYR A 110 5.32 5.60 8.14
C TYR A 110 5.94 6.97 7.88
N VAL A 111 6.88 7.00 6.93
CA VAL A 111 7.56 8.24 6.53
C VAL A 111 7.12 8.61 5.12
N ILE A 112 6.67 9.85 4.96
CA ILE A 112 6.37 10.41 3.64
C ILE A 112 7.70 10.74 2.96
N LEU A 113 7.92 10.20 1.77
CA LEU A 113 9.10 10.49 0.94
C LEU A 113 8.85 11.69 0.04
N SER A 114 7.70 11.73 -0.62
CA SER A 114 7.41 12.75 -1.64
C SER A 114 5.90 12.97 -1.82
N GLY A 115 5.53 14.13 -2.36
CA GLY A 115 4.18 14.45 -2.82
C GLY A 115 3.16 14.84 -1.74
N ALA A 116 3.50 14.70 -0.46
CA ALA A 116 2.65 15.12 0.65
C ALA A 116 3.46 15.60 1.86
N ARG A 117 2.79 16.26 2.80
CA ARG A 117 3.32 16.65 4.12
C ARG A 117 2.42 16.09 5.20
N ARG A 118 3.01 15.61 6.30
CA ARG A 118 2.24 15.14 7.46
C ARG A 118 1.66 16.35 8.18
N LYS A 119 0.39 16.27 8.56
CA LYS A 119 -0.21 17.24 9.48
C LYS A 119 0.24 16.86 10.89
N GLU A 120 0.90 17.78 11.59
CA GLU A 120 1.28 17.60 12.97
C GLU A 120 0.10 18.04 13.86
N GLU A 121 -0.50 17.09 14.57
CA GLU A 121 -1.59 17.34 15.52
C GLU A 121 -1.07 17.16 16.94
N ARG A 122 -0.03 17.92 17.29
CA ARG A 122 0.34 18.06 18.71
C ARG A 122 -0.76 18.86 19.38
N TRP A 123 -1.45 18.23 20.32
CA TRP A 123 -2.37 18.92 21.21
C TRP A 123 -1.56 19.71 22.22
N ASP A 124 -1.56 21.04 22.11
CA ASP A 124 -0.96 21.90 23.13
C ASP A 124 -1.96 22.06 24.30
N PRO A 125 -1.58 21.70 25.54
CA PRO A 125 -2.46 21.85 26.70
C PRO A 125 -2.95 23.29 26.93
N LYS A 126 -2.23 24.28 26.40
CA LYS A 126 -2.57 25.70 26.47
C LYS A 126 -3.78 26.08 25.62
N ASP A 127 -4.05 25.34 24.54
CA ASP A 127 -5.21 25.57 23.67
C ASP A 127 -6.52 25.00 24.26
N SER A 128 -6.42 24.20 25.34
CA SER A 128 -7.57 23.58 26.01
C SER A 128 -8.42 24.54 26.85
N GLY A 129 -8.01 25.81 27.00
CA GLY A 129 -8.71 26.78 27.85
C GLY A 129 -8.70 26.43 29.35
N ALA A 130 -7.83 25.49 29.77
CA ALA A 130 -7.68 25.12 31.17
C ALA A 130 -6.97 26.27 31.92
N ILE A 131 -7.66 26.86 32.89
CA ILE A 131 -7.09 27.87 33.78
C ILE A 131 -6.06 27.17 34.67
N GLU A 132 -4.78 27.49 34.49
CA GLU A 132 -3.73 27.06 35.41
C GLU A 132 -3.96 27.76 36.75
N LEU A 133 -4.37 27.01 37.78
CA LEU A 133 -4.43 27.50 39.15
C LEU A 133 -2.99 27.63 39.65
N THR A 134 -2.41 28.81 39.51
CA THR A 134 -1.17 29.17 40.19
C THR A 134 -1.45 29.23 41.69
N GLY A 135 -0.86 28.29 42.45
CA GLY A 135 -0.75 28.36 43.90
C GLY A 135 0.39 29.26 44.35
#